data_AF-A0A9D9KWG7-F1
#
_entry.id   AF-A0A9D9KWG7-F1
#
_cell.length_a   1.000
_cell.length_b   1.000
_cell.length_c   1.000
_cell.angle_alpha   90.00
_cell.angle_beta   90.00
_cell.angle_gamma   90.00
#
_symmetry.space_group_name_H-M   'P 1'
#
loop_
_entity.id
_entity.type
_entity.pdbx_description
1 polymer ?
#
loop_
_entity_poly.entity_id
_entity_poly.type
_entity_poly.pdbx_seq_one_letter_code
_entity_poly.pdbx_strand_id
1 'polypeptide(L)'
;MKKKIFVLSLPFIIFTFLFMLSKLYLKSIAAVHFHCPFKVFWNVYCPGCGCTRALSCLLKLDIAGSLHNNPCIIIMCVFLALGYLKLLFSVFGINKKVIPESKMFYLVLSGILIVFFVIRNFVPVLQPY
;
A
#
# COMPACT_ATOMS: atom_id res chain seq x y z
N MET A 1 -12.27 -30.04 4.24
CA MET A 1 -11.19 -29.67 5.20
C MET A 1 -9.93 -29.13 4.53
N LYS A 2 -9.34 -29.82 3.54
CA LYS A 2 -8.11 -29.37 2.82
C LYS A 2 -8.17 -27.92 2.29
N LYS A 3 -9.29 -27.51 1.66
CA LYS A 3 -9.52 -26.14 1.18
C LYS A 3 -9.48 -25.07 2.29
N LYS A 4 -9.97 -25.38 3.49
CA LYS A 4 -9.99 -24.45 4.63
C LYS A 4 -8.58 -24.20 5.16
N ILE A 5 -7.82 -25.29 5.34
CA ILE A 5 -6.44 -25.25 5.83
C ILE A 5 -5.56 -24.46 4.85
N PHE A 6 -5.71 -24.71 3.54
CA PHE A 6 -4.97 -23.98 2.50
C PHE A 6 -5.24 -22.46 2.54
N VAL A 7 -6.51 -22.05 2.64
CA VAL A 7 -6.86 -20.62 2.70
C VAL A 7 -6.36 -19.96 3.99
N LEU A 8 -6.31 -20.71 5.09
CA LEU A 8 -5.81 -20.20 6.37
C LEU A 8 -4.28 -20.01 6.36
N SER A 9 -3.53 -20.87 5.67
CA SER A 9 -2.06 -20.79 5.60
C SER A 9 -1.54 -19.82 4.53
N LEU A 10 -2.33 -19.57 3.49
CA LEU A 10 -2.00 -18.69 2.37
C LEU A 10 -1.43 -17.31 2.76
N PRO A 11 -2.02 -16.51 3.68
CA PRO A 11 -1.53 -15.17 3.99
C PRO A 11 -0.14 -15.20 4.63
N PHE A 12 0.20 -16.23 5.42
CA PHE A 12 1.51 -16.32 6.06
C PHE A 12 2.62 -16.57 5.04
N ILE A 13 2.35 -17.43 4.06
CA ILE A 13 3.29 -17.71 2.96
C ILE A 13 3.50 -16.46 2.11
N ILE A 14 2.39 -15.81 1.69
CA ILE A 14 2.44 -14.59 0.89
C ILE A 14 3.14 -13.47 1.65
N PHE A 15 2.80 -13.26 2.92
CA PHE A 15 3.41 -12.22 3.75
C PHE A 15 4.92 -12.42 3.88
N THR A 16 5.36 -13.64 4.17
CA THR A 16 6.80 -13.96 4.31
C THR A 16 7.54 -13.69 3.00
N PHE A 17 6.97 -14.14 1.87
CA PHE A 17 7.56 -13.93 0.56
C PHE A 17 7.63 -12.44 0.19
N LEU A 18 6.54 -11.69 0.36
CA LEU A 18 6.50 -10.25 0.09
C LEU A 18 7.42 -9.46 1.03
N PHE A 19 7.56 -9.87 2.29
CA PHE A 19 8.49 -9.27 3.24
C PHE A 19 9.95 -9.47 2.79
N MET A 20 10.32 -10.66 2.34
CA MET A 20 11.65 -10.90 1.78
C MET A 20 11.90 -10.10 0.50
N LEU A 21 10.94 -10.12 -0.44
CA LEU A 21 11.05 -9.37 -1.69
C LEU A 21 11.15 -7.86 -1.48
N SER A 22 10.35 -7.30 -0.59
CA SER A 22 10.37 -5.86 -0.28
C SER A 22 11.71 -5.43 0.32
N LYS A 23 12.30 -6.24 1.21
CA LYS A 23 13.66 -5.98 1.72
C LYS A 23 14.71 -6.02 0.62
N LEU A 24 14.65 -7.02 -0.27
CA LEU A 24 15.57 -7.13 -1.40
C LEU A 24 15.44 -5.91 -2.33
N TYR A 25 14.20 -5.54 -2.68
CA TYR A 25 13.91 -4.37 -3.52
C TYR A 25 14.44 -3.07 -2.93
N LEU A 26 14.19 -2.81 -1.64
CA LEU A 26 14.70 -1.60 -0.97
C LEU A 26 16.22 -1.58 -0.91
N LYS A 27 16.86 -2.73 -0.67
CA LYS A 27 18.33 -2.84 -0.68
C LYS A 27 18.88 -2.53 -2.07
N SER A 28 18.27 -3.04 -3.13
CA SER A 28 18.69 -2.77 -4.51
C SER A 28 18.55 -1.30 -4.89
N ILE A 29 17.44 -0.66 -4.52
CA ILE A 29 17.25 0.78 -4.74
C ILE A 29 18.31 1.61 -4.02
N ALA A 30 18.58 1.27 -2.76
CA ALA A 30 19.60 1.96 -1.98
C ALA A 30 21.00 1.79 -2.59
N ALA A 31 21.32 0.60 -3.08
CA ALA A 31 22.63 0.30 -3.69
C ALA A 31 22.89 1.09 -4.98
N VAL A 32 21.84 1.43 -5.75
CA VAL A 32 21.98 2.17 -7.02
C VAL A 32 21.83 3.69 -6.82
N HIS A 33 21.65 4.17 -5.58
CA HIS A 33 21.41 5.59 -5.27
C HIS A 33 20.32 6.20 -6.18
N PHE A 34 19.19 5.50 -6.29
CA PHE A 34 18.12 5.93 -7.18
C PHE A 34 17.53 7.28 -6.75
N HIS A 35 17.58 8.26 -7.63
CA HIS A 35 16.94 9.57 -7.44
C HIS A 35 15.64 9.65 -8.26
N CYS A 36 14.62 10.32 -7.71
CA CYS A 36 13.35 10.51 -8.39
C CYS A 36 13.52 11.48 -9.58
N PRO A 37 13.30 11.05 -10.84
CA PRO A 37 13.47 11.93 -11.99
C PRO A 37 12.49 13.11 -11.96
N PHE A 38 11.25 12.89 -11.49
CA PHE A 38 10.26 13.96 -11.34
C PHE A 38 10.72 15.06 -10.38
N LYS A 39 11.39 14.68 -9.29
CA LYS A 39 11.91 15.62 -8.31
C LYS A 39 13.14 16.36 -8.86
N VAL A 40 13.99 15.67 -9.62
CA VAL A 40 15.20 16.27 -10.22
C VAL A 40 14.85 17.28 -11.32
N PHE A 41 13.95 16.94 -12.24
CA PHE A 41 13.66 17.78 -13.40
C PHE A 41 12.56 18.82 -13.17
N TRP A 42 11.51 18.47 -12.42
CA TRP A 42 10.33 19.34 -12.23
C TRP A 42 10.13 19.80 -10.78
N ASN A 43 11.00 19.38 -9.86
CA ASN A 43 10.84 19.62 -8.43
C ASN A 43 9.52 19.07 -7.83
N VAL A 44 8.88 18.13 -8.51
CA VAL A 44 7.59 17.51 -8.13
C VAL A 44 7.82 16.16 -7.46
N TYR A 45 7.13 15.92 -6.35
CA TYR A 45 7.08 14.62 -5.69
C TYR A 45 6.11 13.69 -6.42
N CYS A 46 6.65 12.68 -7.09
CA CYS A 46 5.82 11.66 -7.72
C CYS A 46 5.25 10.68 -6.68
N PRO A 47 4.02 10.17 -6.87
CA PRO A 47 3.43 9.16 -5.99
C PRO A 47 4.27 7.88 -5.93
N GLY A 48 4.98 7.54 -7.01
CA GLY A 48 5.80 6.33 -7.11
C GLY A 48 6.94 6.29 -6.09
N CYS A 49 7.83 7.29 -6.07
CA CYS A 49 8.96 7.31 -5.13
C CYS A 49 8.51 7.48 -3.67
N GLY A 50 7.30 8.02 -3.44
CA GLY A 50 6.67 8.02 -2.12
C GLY A 50 6.32 6.61 -1.62
N CYS A 51 5.94 5.69 -2.51
CA CYS A 51 5.64 4.30 -2.14
C CYS A 51 6.86 3.60 -1.54
N THR A 52 8.06 3.81 -2.09
CA THR A 52 9.30 3.19 -1.61
C THR A 52 9.61 3.61 -0.16
N ARG A 53 9.43 4.90 0.15
CA ARG A 53 9.58 5.43 1.53
C ARG A 53 8.50 4.90 2.46
N ALA A 54 7.25 4.91 2.02
CA ALA A 54 6.13 4.38 2.79
C ALA A 54 6.29 2.88 3.10
N LEU A 55 6.82 2.10 2.16
CA LEU A 55 7.15 0.69 2.35
C LEU A 55 8.29 0.52 3.35
N SER A 56 9.33 1.36 3.30
CA SER A 56 10.42 1.35 4.29
C SER A 56 9.91 1.60 5.71
N CYS A 57 9.03 2.59 5.89
CA CYS A 57 8.35 2.85 7.18
C CYS A 57 7.50 1.66 7.61
N LEU A 58 6.70 1.09 6.70
CA LEU A 58 5.83 -0.05 7.02
C LEU A 58 6.64 -1.29 7.47
N LEU A 59 7.77 -1.57 6.84
CA LEU A 59 8.67 -2.67 7.25
C LEU A 59 9.33 -2.44 8.62
N LYS A 60 9.41 -1.18 9.08
CA LYS A 60 9.84 -0.79 10.43
C LYS A 60 8.68 -0.68 11.40
N LEU A 61 7.46 -1.04 10.99
CA LEU A 61 6.21 -0.90 11.74
C LEU A 61 5.82 0.56 12.05
N ASP A 62 6.39 1.52 11.33
CA ASP A 62 6.03 2.93 11.42
C ASP A 62 4.84 3.24 10.49
N ILE A 63 3.63 3.05 11.01
CA ILE A 63 2.38 3.27 10.26
C ILE A 63 2.18 4.75 9.95
N ALA A 64 2.51 5.64 10.91
CA ALA A 64 2.34 7.08 10.75
C ALA A 64 3.26 7.61 9.65
N GLY A 65 4.54 7.23 9.66
CA GLY A 65 5.48 7.56 8.60
C GLY A 65 5.11 6.94 7.25
N SER A 66 4.52 5.74 7.25
CA SER A 66 4.01 5.12 6.03
C SER A 66 2.87 5.94 5.40
N LEU A 67 1.87 6.32 6.20
CA LEU A 67 0.75 7.16 5.76
C LEU A 67 1.22 8.53 5.27
N HIS A 68 2.13 9.17 6.01
CA HIS A 68 2.68 10.47 5.65
C HIS A 68 3.41 10.43 4.29
N ASN A 69 4.23 9.39 4.08
CA ASN A 69 4.98 9.25 2.83
C ASN A 69 4.08 8.89 1.65
N ASN A 70 3.20 7.90 1.82
CA ASN A 70 2.21 7.53 0.82
C ASN A 70 1.04 6.73 1.43
N PRO A 71 -0.18 7.31 1.50
CA PRO A 71 -1.32 6.63 2.09
C PRO A 71 -1.80 5.42 1.28
N CYS A 72 -1.46 5.32 -0.02
CA CYS A 72 -1.89 4.20 -0.86
C CYS A 72 -1.37 2.85 -0.37
N ILE A 73 -0.18 2.79 0.26
CA ILE A 73 0.37 1.55 0.79
C ILE A 73 -0.54 0.98 1.89
N ILE A 74 -0.93 1.81 2.85
CA ILE A 74 -1.82 1.40 3.95
C ILE A 74 -3.21 1.08 3.45
N ILE A 75 -3.74 1.91 2.53
CA ILE A 75 -5.04 1.64 1.89
C ILE A 75 -5.03 0.28 1.20
N MET A 76 -3.98 -0.02 0.43
CA MET A 76 -3.81 -1.32 -0.24
C MET A 76 -3.77 -2.47 0.77
N CYS A 77 -3.04 -2.33 1.88
CA CYS A 77 -3.03 -3.33 2.96
C CYS A 77 -4.43 -3.57 3.54
N VAL A 78 -5.22 -2.51 3.75
CA VAL A 78 -6.61 -2.62 4.21
C VAL A 78 -7.47 -3.37 3.20
N PHE A 79 -7.42 -3.01 1.91
CA PHE A 79 -8.18 -3.73 0.88
C PHE A 79 -7.78 -5.20 0.75
N LEU A 80 -6.48 -5.52 0.86
CA LEU A 80 -6.00 -6.90 0.88
C LEU A 80 -6.55 -7.67 2.08
N ALA A 81 -6.55 -7.06 3.27
CA ALA A 81 -7.12 -7.67 4.48
C ALA A 81 -8.63 -7.91 4.35
N LEU A 82 -9.39 -6.95 3.81
CA LEU A 82 -10.83 -7.09 3.55
C LEU A 82 -11.11 -8.16 2.48
N GLY A 83 -10.27 -8.24 1.44
CA GLY A 83 -10.36 -9.27 0.40
C GLY A 83 -10.11 -10.66 0.96
N TYR A 84 -9.11 -10.79 1.83
CA TYR A 84 -8.84 -12.02 2.56
C TYR A 84 -10.00 -12.40 3.50
N LEU A 85 -10.58 -11.43 4.20
CA LEU A 85 -11.74 -11.67 5.06
C LEU A 85 -12.97 -12.15 4.26
N LYS A 86 -13.20 -11.57 3.08
CA LYS A 86 -14.23 -12.05 2.14
C LYS A 86 -13.97 -13.49 1.69
N LEU A 87 -12.71 -13.84 1.40
CA LEU A 87 -12.32 -15.21 1.05
C LEU A 87 -12.57 -16.19 2.21
N LEU A 88 -12.22 -15.79 3.44
CA LEU A 88 -12.53 -16.57 4.64
C LEU A 88 -14.03 -16.80 4.78
N PHE A 89 -14.84 -15.73 4.74
CA PHE A 89 -16.29 -15.86 4.85
C PHE A 89 -16.88 -16.80 3.79
N SER A 90 -16.42 -16.70 2.54
CA SER A 90 -16.81 -17.61 1.45
C SER A 90 -16.52 -19.09 1.78
N VAL A 91 -15.35 -19.39 2.36
CA VAL A 91 -14.94 -20.75 2.74
C VAL A 91 -15.71 -21.29 3.95
N PHE A 92 -16.25 -20.41 4.79
CA PHE A 92 -17.12 -20.74 5.92
C PHE A 92 -18.62 -20.69 5.57
N GLY A 93 -18.98 -20.40 4.32
CA GLY A 93 -20.38 -20.30 3.87
C GLY A 93 -21.10 -19.04 4.35
N ILE A 94 -20.36 -18.05 4.88
CA ILE A 94 -20.89 -16.76 5.31
C ILE A 94 -20.89 -15.83 4.10
N ASN A 95 -22.06 -15.33 3.72
CA ASN A 95 -22.16 -14.32 2.66
C ASN A 95 -22.31 -12.92 3.28
N LYS A 96 -21.18 -12.27 3.54
CA LYS A 96 -21.13 -10.90 4.05
C LYS A 96 -20.40 -10.00 3.06
N LYS A 97 -20.99 -8.84 2.76
CA LYS A 97 -20.33 -7.80 1.99
C LYS A 97 -19.32 -7.08 2.90
N VAL A 98 -18.04 -7.16 2.54
CA VAL A 98 -16.92 -6.60 3.32
C VAL A 98 -16.23 -5.45 2.59
N ILE A 99 -16.28 -5.47 1.26
CA ILE A 99 -15.67 -4.45 0.40
C ILE A 99 -16.81 -3.68 -0.29
N PRO A 100 -16.74 -2.34 -0.36
CA PRO A 100 -17.71 -1.56 -1.12
C PRO A 100 -17.72 -1.95 -2.61
N GLU A 101 -18.90 -2.15 -3.17
CA GLU A 101 -19.08 -2.46 -4.61
C GLU A 101 -19.48 -1.22 -5.42
N SER A 102 -19.74 -0.10 -4.75
CA SER A 102 -20.17 1.15 -5.38
C SER A 102 -19.03 1.77 -6.19
N LYS A 103 -19.25 1.99 -7.49
CA LYS A 103 -18.33 2.74 -8.35
C LYS A 103 -18.04 4.14 -7.80
N MET A 104 -19.05 4.79 -7.20
CA MET A 104 -18.90 6.11 -6.60
C MET A 104 -17.90 6.11 -5.45
N PHE A 105 -17.85 5.05 -4.64
CA PHE A 105 -16.87 4.95 -3.56
C PHE A 105 -15.43 4.98 -4.10
N TYR A 106 -15.14 4.22 -5.15
CA TYR A 106 -13.81 4.19 -5.76
C TYR A 106 -13.46 5.50 -6.48
N LEU A 107 -14.45 6.15 -7.11
CA LEU A 107 -14.27 7.47 -7.72
C LEU A 107 -13.96 8.56 -6.69
N VAL A 108 -14.67 8.56 -5.56
CA VAL A 108 -14.43 9.52 -4.48
C VAL A 108 -13.06 9.25 -3.84
N LEU A 109 -12.74 7.98 -3.54
CA LEU A 109 -11.45 7.61 -2.98
C LEU A 109 -10.28 7.99 -3.91
N SER A 110 -10.40 7.73 -5.21
CA SER A 110 -9.37 8.11 -6.18
C SER A 110 -9.26 9.63 -6.31
N GLY A 111 -10.37 10.35 -6.32
CA GLY A 111 -10.40 11.81 -6.31
C GLY A 111 -9.67 12.39 -5.10
N ILE A 112 -9.95 11.89 -3.89
CA ILE A 112 -9.26 12.30 -2.66
C ILE A 112 -7.74 12.05 -2.78
N LEU A 113 -7.32 10.89 -3.27
CA LEU A 113 -5.91 10.55 -3.43
C LEU A 113 -5.22 11.45 -4.47
N ILE A 114 -5.86 11.71 -5.60
CA ILE A 114 -5.34 12.63 -6.63
C ILE A 114 -5.15 14.02 -6.02
N VAL A 115 -6.17 14.55 -5.35
CA VAL A 115 -6.11 15.86 -4.69
C VAL A 115 -4.98 15.91 -3.66
N PHE A 116 -4.84 14.87 -2.82
CA PHE A 116 -3.73 14.76 -1.87
C PHE A 116 -2.35 14.79 -2.57
N PHE A 117 -2.18 14.03 -3.65
CA PHE A 117 -0.91 14.00 -4.39
C PHE A 117 -0.60 15.31 -5.11
N VAL A 118 -1.61 16.09 -5.49
CA VAL A 118 -1.42 17.44 -6.03
C VAL A 118 -1.04 18.41 -4.91
N ILE A 119 -1.86 18.52 -3.86
CA ILE A 119 -1.70 19.49 -2.77
C ILE A 119 -0.34 19.33 -2.07
N ARG A 120 0.12 18.10 -1.85
CA ARG A 120 1.39 17.85 -1.15
C ARG A 120 2.62 18.44 -1.83
N ASN A 121 2.55 18.77 -3.12
CA ASN A 121 3.66 19.43 -3.81
C ASN A 121 3.83 20.88 -3.35
N PHE A 122 2.76 21.52 -2.89
CA PHE A 122 2.73 22.93 -2.50
C PHE A 122 2.77 23.14 -0.99
N VAL A 123 2.47 22.10 -0.20
CA VAL A 123 2.38 22.18 1.27
C VAL A 123 3.57 21.44 1.89
N PRO A 124 4.56 22.14 2.49
CA PRO A 124 5.79 21.53 3.01
C PRO A 124 5.54 20.42 4.05
N VAL A 125 4.54 20.60 4.93
CA VAL A 125 4.21 19.61 5.98
C VAL A 125 3.64 18.29 5.42
N LEU A 126 3.28 18.23 4.14
CA LEU A 126 2.78 17.01 3.48
C LEU A 126 3.81 16.36 2.55
N GLN A 127 4.99 16.97 2.43
CA GLN A 127 6.04 16.46 1.56
C GLN A 127 6.68 15.21 2.18
N PRO A 128 6.94 14.18 1.37
CA PRO A 128 7.57 12.96 1.87
C PRO A 128 9.02 13.25 2.26
N TYR A 129 9.44 12.73 3.41
CA TYR A 129 10.82 12.77 3.88
C TYR A 129 11.59 11.54 3.38
#